data_AF-A0A959H0F7-F1
#
_entry.id   AF-A0A959H0F7-F1
#
_cell.length_a   1.000
_cell.length_b   1.000
_cell.length_c   1.000
_cell.angle_alpha   90.00
_cell.angle_beta   90.00
_cell.angle_gamma   90.00
#
_symmetry.space_group_name_H-M   'P 1'
#
loop_
_entity.id
_entity.type
_entity.pdbx_description
1 polymer ?
#
loop_
_entity_poly.entity_id
_entity_poly.type
_entity_poly.pdbx_seq_one_letter_code
_entity_poly.pdbx_strand_id
1 'polypeptide(L)'
;MDTIKTNLPDPAVWKILFERQIENLQDKACRAYLDGIARIGFRADEVPTLEGISSRLTELTGWRVQRVPGIVEAGEFLRLLSQRIFPSTYFLRNMSQLDYLEEPDMFHDLFGHLPLVGDPAFSNFYEKLGR
;
A
#
# COMPACT_ATOMS: atom_id res chain seq x y z
N MET A 1 0.11 -25.47 -0.30
CA MET A 1 0.46 -24.91 -1.63
C MET A 1 -0.64 -23.91 -1.92
N ASP A 2 -0.51 -22.73 -1.32
CA ASP A 2 -1.61 -21.76 -1.30
C ASP A 2 -1.77 -21.17 -2.69
N THR A 3 -2.98 -21.32 -3.20
CA THR A 3 -3.37 -20.84 -4.52
C THR A 3 -3.27 -19.33 -4.48
N ILE A 4 -2.28 -18.79 -5.21
CA ILE A 4 -2.16 -17.37 -5.51
C ILE A 4 -3.55 -16.89 -5.94
N LYS A 5 -4.22 -16.01 -5.16
CA LYS A 5 -5.56 -15.49 -5.46
C LYS A 5 -5.49 -14.66 -6.76
N THR A 6 -5.68 -15.30 -7.91
CA THR A 6 -5.44 -14.72 -9.25
C THR A 6 -6.49 -13.70 -9.71
N ASN A 7 -7.42 -13.28 -8.85
CA ASN A 7 -8.42 -12.31 -9.26
C ASN A 7 -7.77 -10.95 -9.52
N LEU A 8 -7.99 -10.43 -10.72
CA LEU A 8 -7.64 -9.07 -11.06
C LEU A 8 -8.44 -8.12 -10.15
N PRO A 9 -7.82 -7.05 -9.63
CA PRO A 9 -8.51 -6.06 -8.82
C PRO A 9 -9.73 -5.47 -9.54
N ASP A 10 -10.87 -5.43 -8.86
CA ASP A 10 -12.08 -4.79 -9.37
C ASP A 10 -11.98 -3.25 -9.20
N PRO A 11 -11.97 -2.47 -10.29
CA PRO A 11 -11.90 -1.00 -10.21
C PRO A 11 -13.06 -0.37 -9.43
N ALA A 12 -14.25 -0.98 -9.43
CA ALA A 12 -15.40 -0.46 -8.69
C ALA A 12 -15.17 -0.58 -7.18
N VAL A 13 -14.60 -1.71 -6.71
CA VAL A 13 -14.28 -1.90 -5.30
C VAL A 13 -13.19 -0.91 -4.86
N TRP A 14 -12.13 -0.74 -5.67
CA TRP A 14 -11.07 0.24 -5.39
C TRP A 14 -11.65 1.64 -5.24
N LYS A 15 -12.49 2.06 -6.19
CA LYS A 15 -13.12 3.37 -6.20
C LYS A 15 -13.93 3.62 -4.93
N ILE A 16 -14.79 2.68 -4.55
CA ILE A 16 -15.61 2.78 -3.33
C ILE A 16 -14.72 2.91 -2.09
N LEU A 17 -13.69 2.08 -1.97
CA LEU A 17 -12.76 2.13 -0.84
C LEU A 17 -12.01 3.47 -0.77
N PHE A 18 -11.50 3.93 -1.92
CA PHE A 18 -10.76 5.18 -2.04
C PHE A 18 -11.64 6.38 -1.65
N GLU A 19 -12.80 6.55 -2.30
CA GLU A 19 -13.70 7.68 -2.05
C GLU A 19 -14.16 7.73 -0.59
N ARG A 20 -14.56 6.56 -0.04
CA ARG A 20 -14.95 6.43 1.36
C ARG A 20 -13.83 6.85 2.32
N GLN A 21 -12.58 6.47 2.05
CA GLN A 21 -11.46 6.84 2.91
C GLN A 21 -11.03 8.30 2.72
N ILE A 22 -11.07 8.84 1.51
CA ILE A 22 -10.77 10.27 1.31
C ILE A 22 -11.71 11.14 2.13
N GLU A 23 -13.02 10.84 2.14
CA GLU A 23 -13.97 11.57 2.98
C GLU A 23 -13.70 11.36 4.47
N ASN A 24 -13.51 10.10 4.89
CA ASN A 24 -13.39 9.72 6.29
C ASN A 24 -12.09 10.22 6.98
N LEU A 25 -11.01 10.44 6.23
CA LEU A 25 -9.68 10.69 6.80
C LEU A 25 -9.35 12.18 7.00
N GLN A 26 -10.16 13.11 6.50
CA GLN A 26 -9.83 14.55 6.49
C GLN A 26 -9.49 15.13 7.87
N ASP A 27 -10.17 14.66 8.93
CA ASP A 27 -10.00 15.10 10.31
C ASP A 27 -9.31 14.07 11.23
N LYS A 28 -8.91 12.92 10.68
CA LYS A 28 -8.37 11.77 11.44
C LYS A 28 -6.93 11.44 11.08
N ALA A 29 -6.57 11.56 9.81
CA ALA A 29 -5.22 11.25 9.35
C ALA A 29 -4.27 12.42 9.65
N CYS A 30 -3.00 12.09 9.92
CA CYS A 30 -1.97 13.12 10.05
C CYS A 30 -1.74 13.83 8.70
N ARG A 31 -1.27 15.08 8.76
CA ARG A 31 -1.03 15.89 7.57
C ARG A 31 -0.07 15.22 6.58
N ALA A 32 0.98 14.59 7.09
CA ALA A 32 1.97 13.89 6.27
C ALA A 32 1.34 12.77 5.42
N TYR A 33 0.38 12.03 5.98
CA TYR A 33 -0.34 10.98 5.26
C TYR A 33 -1.25 11.58 4.18
N LEU A 34 -2.05 12.62 4.50
CA LEU A 34 -2.94 13.27 3.53
C LEU A 34 -2.17 13.88 2.34
N ASP A 35 -1.08 14.60 2.63
CA ASP A 35 -0.19 15.12 1.57
C ASP A 35 0.52 13.96 0.83
N GLY A 36 0.75 12.84 1.51
CA GLY A 36 1.33 11.61 0.96
C GLY A 36 0.45 10.97 -0.12
N ILE A 37 -0.87 10.93 0.08
CA ILE A 37 -1.82 10.40 -0.92
C ILE A 37 -1.64 11.13 -2.26
N ALA A 38 -1.59 12.46 -2.22
CA ALA A 38 -1.40 13.28 -3.41
C ALA A 38 0.01 13.10 -4.02
N ARG A 39 1.05 12.99 -3.19
CA ARG A 39 2.44 12.77 -3.64
C ARG A 39 2.63 11.44 -4.37
N ILE A 40 2.03 10.37 -3.84
CA ILE A 40 2.03 9.05 -4.47
C ILE A 40 1.21 9.04 -5.77
N GLY A 41 0.14 9.85 -5.82
CA GLY A 41 -0.68 10.00 -7.02
C GLY A 41 -1.76 8.94 -7.15
N PHE A 42 -2.27 8.40 -6.03
CA PHE A 42 -3.43 7.51 -6.08
C PHE A 42 -4.67 8.26 -6.58
N ARG A 43 -5.50 7.56 -7.36
CA ARG A 43 -6.74 8.08 -7.92
C ARG A 43 -7.88 7.12 -7.67
N ALA A 44 -9.10 7.65 -7.56
CA ALA A 44 -10.29 6.83 -7.35
C ALA A 44 -10.66 5.98 -8.58
N ASP A 45 -10.37 6.49 -9.78
CA ASP A 45 -10.77 5.92 -11.07
C ASP A 45 -9.75 4.94 -11.66
N GLU A 46 -8.64 4.69 -10.97
CA GLU A 46 -7.54 3.87 -11.47
C GLU A 46 -6.97 2.98 -10.36
N VAL A 47 -7.03 1.66 -10.55
CA VAL A 47 -6.33 0.74 -9.66
C VAL A 47 -4.83 0.83 -9.96
N PRO A 48 -3.98 1.15 -8.97
CA PRO A 48 -2.55 1.27 -9.20
C PRO A 48 -1.92 -0.08 -9.54
N THR A 49 -0.94 -0.08 -10.44
CA THR A 49 -0.06 -1.22 -10.66
C THR A 49 1.11 -1.18 -9.66
N LEU A 50 1.59 -2.35 -9.21
CA LEU A 50 2.75 -2.41 -8.32
C LEU A 50 4.00 -1.79 -8.96
N GLU A 51 4.17 -1.96 -10.27
CA GLU A 51 5.30 -1.39 -11.01
C GLU A 51 5.24 0.15 -11.05
N GLY A 52 4.06 0.72 -11.36
CA GLY A 52 3.87 2.18 -11.39
C GLY A 52 4.14 2.81 -10.03
N ILE A 53 3.58 2.23 -8.97
CA ILE A 53 3.80 2.70 -7.60
C ILE A 53 5.25 2.51 -7.14
N SER A 54 5.87 1.38 -7.51
CA SER A 54 7.28 1.14 -7.20
C SER A 54 8.19 2.17 -7.87
N SER A 55 7.91 2.53 -9.13
CA SER A 55 8.66 3.57 -9.85
C SER A 55 8.50 4.92 -9.15
N ARG A 56 7.27 5.27 -8.78
CA ARG A 56 6.98 6.52 -8.07
C ARG A 56 7.65 6.61 -6.70
N LEU A 57 7.63 5.54 -5.91
CA LEU A 57 8.32 5.50 -4.62
C LEU A 57 9.84 5.59 -4.76
N THR A 58 10.39 5.02 -5.85
CA THR A 58 11.84 5.09 -6.11
C THR A 58 12.25 6.54 -6.34
N GLU A 59 11.46 7.31 -7.09
CA GLU A 59 11.67 8.74 -7.29
C GLU A 59 11.56 9.55 -5.99
N LEU A 60 10.59 9.24 -5.13
CA LEU A 60 10.30 10.03 -3.93
C LEU A 60 11.29 9.76 -2.79
N THR A 61 11.61 8.50 -2.52
CA THR A 61 12.36 8.09 -1.32
C THR A 61 13.39 7.00 -1.58
N GLY A 62 13.52 6.52 -2.82
CA GLY A 62 14.36 5.35 -3.15
C GLY A 62 13.79 4.03 -2.65
N TRP A 63 12.52 4.00 -2.23
CA TRP A 63 11.81 2.78 -1.86
C TRP A 63 11.15 2.13 -3.07
N ARG A 64 10.95 0.82 -3.01
CA ARG A 64 10.27 0.06 -4.06
C ARG A 64 9.30 -0.95 -3.47
N VAL A 65 8.38 -1.44 -4.30
CA VAL A 65 7.40 -2.47 -3.88
C VAL A 65 7.85 -3.84 -4.39
N GLN A 66 7.73 -4.86 -3.55
CA GLN A 66 7.91 -6.25 -3.95
C GLN A 66 6.60 -7.01 -3.77
N ARG A 67 6.15 -7.70 -4.82
CA ARG A 67 4.96 -8.55 -4.76
C ARG A 67 5.21 -9.72 -3.81
N VAL A 68 4.29 -9.94 -2.89
CA VAL A 68 4.23 -11.11 -2.00
C VAL A 68 2.87 -11.81 -2.13
N PRO A 69 2.79 -13.12 -1.88
CA PRO A 69 1.54 -13.86 -2.03
C PRO A 69 0.52 -13.59 -0.92
N GLY A 70 0.95 -12.99 0.19
CA GLY A 70 0.14 -12.78 1.39
C GLY A 70 1.03 -12.28 2.54
N ILE A 71 0.69 -12.69 3.75
CA ILE A 71 1.45 -12.36 4.97
C ILE A 71 2.90 -12.86 4.84
N VAL A 72 3.85 -11.99 5.20
CA VAL A 72 5.28 -12.27 5.21
C VAL A 72 5.72 -12.50 6.65
N GLU A 73 6.58 -13.51 6.87
CA GLU A 73 7.20 -13.75 8.17
C GLU A 73 7.92 -12.50 8.69
N ALA A 74 7.82 -12.22 9.99
CA ALA A 74 8.29 -10.96 10.56
C ALA A 74 9.78 -10.67 10.27
N GLY A 75 10.64 -11.69 10.34
CA GLY A 75 12.07 -11.54 10.04
C GLY A 75 12.34 -11.17 8.58
N GLU A 76 11.60 -11.77 7.64
CA GLU A 76 11.71 -11.44 6.22
C GLU A 76 11.14 -10.04 5.93
N PHE A 77 10.03 -9.67 6.56
CA PHE A 77 9.46 -8.34 6.46
C PHE A 77 10.46 -7.26 6.88
N LEU A 78 11.06 -7.40 8.07
CA LEU A 78 12.09 -6.46 8.56
C LEU A 78 13.31 -6.42 7.64
N ARG A 79 13.77 -7.58 7.15
CA ARG A 79 14.87 -7.65 6.18
C ARG A 79 14.55 -6.85 4.91
N LEU A 80 13.34 -6.94 4.36
CA LEU A 80 12.91 -6.17 3.20
C LEU A 80 12.88 -4.67 3.49
N LEU A 81 12.36 -4.25 4.66
CA LEU A 81 12.38 -2.84 5.07
C LEU A 81 13.81 -2.27 5.15
N SER A 82 14.77 -3.05 5.67
CA SER A 82 16.19 -2.64 5.73
C SER A 82 16.80 -2.34 4.35
N GLN A 83 16.20 -2.89 3.29
CA GLN A 83 16.59 -2.76 1.89
C GLN A 83 15.73 -1.76 1.13
N ARG A 84 14.87 -0.99 1.82
CA ARG A 84 13.88 -0.07 1.23
C ARG A 84 12.89 -0.76 0.30
N ILE A 85 12.52 -1.99 0.64
CA ILE A 85 11.54 -2.78 -0.10
C ILE A 85 10.30 -2.93 0.78
N PHE A 86 9.16 -2.42 0.31
CA PHE A 86 7.87 -2.65 0.94
C PHE A 86 7.21 -3.89 0.31
N PRO A 87 6.97 -4.98 1.06
CA PRO A 87 6.22 -6.12 0.54
C PRO A 87 4.73 -5.76 0.43
N SER A 88 4.13 -6.05 -0.72
CA SER A 88 2.70 -5.82 -0.96
C SER A 88 2.06 -7.01 -1.63
N THR A 89 0.86 -7.35 -1.19
CA THR A 89 -0.07 -8.17 -1.96
C THR A 89 -0.54 -7.43 -3.22
N TYR A 90 -1.13 -8.16 -4.16
CA TYR A 90 -1.57 -7.62 -5.46
C TYR A 90 -3.07 -7.83 -5.72
N PHE A 91 -3.74 -8.63 -4.91
CA PHE A 91 -5.17 -8.87 -5.03
C PHE A 91 -5.92 -7.79 -4.26
N LEU A 92 -7.16 -7.55 -4.64
CA LEU A 92 -8.08 -6.66 -3.93
C LEU A 92 -9.22 -7.49 -3.34
N ARG A 93 -9.72 -7.11 -2.16
CA ARG A 93 -10.93 -7.70 -1.58
C ARG A 93 -12.13 -7.59 -2.55
N ASN A 94 -13.12 -8.46 -2.37
CA ASN A 94 -14.34 -8.42 -3.18
C ASN A 94 -15.39 -7.49 -2.54
N MET A 95 -16.46 -7.19 -3.28
CA MET A 95 -17.56 -6.33 -2.83
C MET A 95 -18.20 -6.78 -1.49
N SER A 96 -18.35 -8.08 -1.27
CA SER A 96 -18.90 -8.64 -0.02
C SER A 96 -17.98 -8.48 1.20
N GLN A 97 -16.73 -8.09 0.97
CA GLN A 97 -15.68 -7.92 1.99
C GLN A 97 -15.29 -6.43 2.14
N LEU A 98 -16.07 -5.50 1.56
CA LEU A 98 -15.78 -4.07 1.56
C LEU A 98 -15.49 -3.52 2.96
N ASP A 99 -16.28 -3.91 3.95
CA ASP A 99 -16.19 -3.36 5.30
C ASP A 99 -15.03 -3.99 6.09
N TYR A 100 -14.71 -5.25 5.83
CA TYR A 100 -13.62 -5.93 6.50
C TYR A 100 -13.10 -7.14 5.71
N LEU A 101 -11.77 -7.27 5.68
CA LEU A 101 -11.05 -8.44 5.25
C LEU A 101 -9.96 -8.71 6.30
N GLU A 102 -9.83 -9.96 6.74
CA GLU A 102 -8.85 -10.36 7.74
C GLU A 102 -7.41 -10.34 7.21
N GLU A 103 -7.22 -10.81 5.97
CA GLU A 103 -5.92 -10.75 5.28
C GLU A 103 -5.65 -9.35 4.72
N PRO A 104 -4.39 -8.87 4.74
CA PRO A 104 -4.02 -7.65 4.05
C PRO A 104 -4.18 -7.83 2.53
N ASP A 105 -4.90 -6.91 1.90
CA ASP A 105 -5.01 -6.80 0.45
C ASP A 105 -4.25 -5.58 -0.07
N MET A 106 -4.21 -5.41 -1.39
CA MET A 106 -3.46 -4.31 -1.99
C MET A 106 -3.98 -2.93 -1.57
N PHE A 107 -5.25 -2.79 -1.18
CA PHE A 107 -5.75 -1.50 -0.69
C PHE A 107 -5.13 -1.18 0.68
N HIS A 108 -5.13 -2.16 1.59
CA HIS A 108 -4.42 -2.01 2.86
C HIS A 108 -2.93 -1.71 2.65
N ASP A 109 -2.24 -2.53 1.86
CA ASP A 109 -0.79 -2.42 1.66
C ASP A 109 -0.42 -1.10 0.97
N LEU A 110 -1.08 -0.76 -0.13
CA LEU A 110 -0.72 0.40 -0.95
C LEU A 110 -1.28 1.71 -0.38
N PHE A 111 -2.61 1.80 -0.23
CA PHE A 111 -3.25 3.03 0.24
C PHE A 111 -2.97 3.26 1.73
N GLY A 112 -2.96 2.20 2.55
CA GLY A 112 -2.75 2.31 3.99
C GLY A 112 -1.33 2.70 4.40
N HIS A 113 -0.30 2.25 3.69
CA HIS A 113 1.11 2.47 4.11
C HIS A 113 1.89 3.43 3.22
N LEU A 114 1.74 3.33 1.90
CA LEU A 114 2.67 4.00 0.99
C LEU A 114 2.61 5.53 0.98
N PRO A 115 1.51 6.21 1.35
CA PRO A 115 1.53 7.67 1.56
C PRO A 115 2.61 8.13 2.54
N LEU A 116 2.87 7.36 3.60
CA LEU A 116 3.95 7.66 4.55
C LEU A 116 5.30 7.10 4.11
N VAL A 117 5.35 5.96 3.41
CA VAL A 117 6.62 5.46 2.83
C VAL A 117 7.16 6.41 1.75
N GLY A 118 6.28 7.18 1.10
CA GLY A 118 6.65 8.29 0.21
C GLY A 118 7.14 9.56 0.92
N ASP A 119 7.10 9.61 2.25
CA ASP A 119 7.63 10.71 3.05
C ASP A 119 9.06 10.39 3.54
N PRO A 120 10.09 11.21 3.22
CA PRO A 120 11.46 10.91 3.59
C PRO A 120 11.72 10.76 5.10
N ALA A 121 10.97 11.46 5.96
CA ALA A 121 11.19 11.35 7.40
C ALA A 121 10.70 9.99 7.91
N PHE A 122 9.50 9.58 7.49
CA PHE A 122 8.94 8.28 7.86
C PHE A 122 9.69 7.13 7.20
N SER A 123 10.03 7.24 5.91
CA SER A 123 10.72 6.17 5.17
C SER A 123 12.10 5.86 5.75
N ASN A 124 12.83 6.88 6.22
CA ASN A 124 14.12 6.69 6.90
C ASN A 124 13.96 6.02 8.28
N PHE A 125 12.90 6.33 9.02
CA PHE A 125 12.57 5.61 10.25
C PHE A 125 12.25 4.14 9.93
N TYR A 126 11.50 3.89 8.87
CA TYR A 126 11.06 2.55 8.51
C TYR A 126 12.20 1.66 8.02
N GLU A 127 13.17 2.23 7.30
CA GLU A 127 14.41 1.52 6.94
C GLU A 127 15.20 1.12 8.20
N LYS A 128 15.30 2.03 9.17
CA LYS A 128 16.02 1.78 10.43
C LYS A 128 15.33 0.72 11.28
N LEU A 129 13.99 0.64 11.25
CA LEU A 129 13.24 -0.40 11.97
C LEU A 129 13.62 -1.81 11.47
N GLY A 130 13.94 -1.95 10.18
CA GLY A 130 14.35 -3.23 9.59
C GLY A 130 15.82 -3.61 9.83
N ARG A 131 16.65 -2.69 10.32
CA ARG A 131 18.08 -2.90 10.59
C ARG A 131 18.32 -3.36 12.02
#